data_AF-A0A350IGQ9-F1
#
_entry.id   AF-A0A350IGQ9-F1
#
_cell.length_a   1.000
_cell.length_b   1.000
_cell.length_c   1.000
_cell.angle_alpha   90.00
_cell.angle_beta   90.00
_cell.angle_gamma   90.00
#
_symmetry.space_group_name_H-M   'P 1'
#
loop_
_entity.id
_entity.type
_entity.pdbx_description
1 polymer ?
#
loop_
_entity_poly.entity_id
_entity_poly.type
_entity_poly.pdbx_seq_one_letter_code
_entity_poly.pdbx_strand_id
1 'polypeptide(L)'
;KKSAGISDLYGVEIIPKGKEINVSQLKTMDFENINSNRWTDDDRINLMIRDLINNYCIAYKEAAAANKRALDKVKIGDELSNGVMQLAKVYIAKKRKITVGDKMAGRHGNKGIVAKIVREEDMPFLEDGTPVDIVLNPLGVPSRMNLGQIYETVLGWAGAKLGVKFSTPIFDGASIDSICDYTDKAGLPRFGRTHLRDGGTGDWFDQYATVGVIYMIKLGHMVDDKMHARSIGPYSLITQQPLGGKAQFGGQRFGEMEVWALEAFGAANALQEILTVKSDDVTGRSKTYEAIVKGEPMPTPGIPESLNVLLHELRGLGLKVTLD
;
A
#
# COMPACT_ATOMS: atom_id res chain seq x y z
N LYS A 1 43.11 -30.33 -28.65
CA LYS A 1 44.56 -30.03 -28.89
C LYS A 1 45.40 -30.93 -27.98
N LYS A 2 46.62 -31.31 -28.41
CA LYS A 2 47.55 -32.09 -27.58
C LYS A 2 48.12 -31.21 -26.48
N SER A 3 48.20 -31.74 -25.27
CA SER A 3 48.81 -31.08 -24.11
C SER A 3 50.32 -30.99 -24.28
N ALA A 4 50.90 -29.83 -23.96
CA ALA A 4 52.35 -29.64 -23.88
C ALA A 4 52.95 -30.11 -22.53
N GLY A 5 52.10 -30.67 -21.64
CA GLY A 5 52.43 -31.06 -20.27
C GLY A 5 51.91 -30.02 -19.28
N ILE A 6 50.72 -30.26 -18.71
CA ILE A 6 50.08 -29.34 -17.77
C ILE A 6 50.44 -29.80 -16.36
N SER A 7 51.09 -28.92 -15.60
CA SER A 7 51.48 -29.16 -14.22
C SER A 7 50.80 -28.20 -13.24
N ASP A 8 50.65 -28.68 -12.02
CA ASP A 8 50.35 -27.86 -10.85
C ASP A 8 51.55 -26.93 -10.51
N LEU A 9 51.32 -25.86 -9.77
CA LEU A 9 52.33 -24.99 -9.16
C LEU A 9 53.38 -25.77 -8.36
N TYR A 10 53.00 -26.94 -7.80
CA TYR A 10 53.90 -27.84 -7.07
C TYR A 10 54.68 -28.82 -7.98
N GLY A 11 54.55 -28.72 -9.30
CA GLY A 11 55.29 -29.55 -10.26
C GLY A 11 54.71 -30.94 -10.50
N VAL A 12 53.52 -31.24 -9.96
CA VAL A 12 52.80 -32.48 -10.22
C VAL A 12 52.11 -32.40 -11.58
N GLU A 13 52.35 -33.38 -12.45
CA GLU A 13 51.72 -33.43 -13.78
C GLU A 13 50.25 -33.85 -13.68
N ILE A 14 49.36 -32.99 -14.16
CA ILE A 14 47.91 -33.22 -14.19
C ILE A 14 47.49 -33.83 -15.54
N ILE A 15 48.05 -33.32 -16.65
CA ILE A 15 47.89 -33.92 -17.98
C ILE A 15 49.27 -34.13 -18.60
N PRO A 16 49.67 -35.38 -18.87
CA PRO A 16 50.95 -35.69 -19.48
C PRO A 16 51.05 -35.16 -20.92
N LYS A 17 52.28 -34.89 -21.34
CA LYS A 17 52.60 -34.37 -22.67
C LYS A 17 52.11 -35.32 -23.76
N GLY A 18 51.41 -34.78 -24.77
CA GLY A 18 50.90 -35.52 -25.93
C GLY A 18 49.48 -36.09 -25.80
N LYS A 19 48.87 -36.06 -24.60
CA LYS A 19 47.47 -36.46 -24.38
C LYS A 19 46.50 -35.37 -24.85
N GLU A 20 45.34 -35.75 -25.38
CA GLU A 20 44.30 -34.79 -25.77
C GLU A 20 43.59 -34.22 -24.53
N ILE A 21 43.39 -32.89 -24.52
CA ILE A 21 42.69 -32.19 -23.44
C ILE A 21 41.19 -32.41 -23.61
N ASN A 22 40.58 -33.19 -22.71
CA ASN A 22 39.14 -33.46 -22.72
C ASN A 22 38.36 -32.54 -21.77
N VAL A 23 37.12 -32.22 -22.15
CA VAL A 23 36.21 -31.36 -21.36
C VAL A 23 35.90 -31.97 -19.99
N SER A 24 35.82 -33.30 -19.87
CA SER A 24 35.62 -33.98 -18.59
C SER A 24 36.79 -33.78 -17.62
N GLN A 25 38.03 -33.74 -18.13
CA GLN A 25 39.22 -33.53 -17.32
C GLN A 25 39.31 -32.08 -16.82
N LEU A 26 38.94 -31.12 -17.65
CA LEU A 26 38.91 -29.70 -17.26
C LEU A 26 37.88 -29.41 -16.15
N LYS A 27 36.76 -30.14 -16.10
CA LYS A 27 35.72 -29.93 -15.06
C LYS A 27 36.16 -30.35 -13.65
N THR A 28 37.10 -31.26 -13.55
CA THR A 28 37.60 -31.81 -12.26
C THR A 28 38.89 -31.15 -11.80
N MET A 29 39.43 -30.21 -12.59
CA MET A 29 40.69 -29.54 -12.26
C MET A 29 40.48 -28.41 -11.25
N ASP A 30 41.45 -28.30 -10.34
CA ASP A 30 41.61 -27.12 -9.52
C ASP A 30 42.42 -26.07 -10.28
N PHE A 31 41.75 -25.00 -10.68
CA PHE A 31 42.36 -23.90 -11.41
C PHE A 31 43.05 -22.88 -10.49
N GLU A 32 42.90 -22.98 -9.17
CA GLU A 32 43.62 -22.10 -8.23
C GLU A 32 45.11 -22.43 -8.18
N ASN A 33 45.45 -23.71 -8.31
CA ASN A 33 46.81 -24.22 -8.13
C ASN A 33 47.52 -24.60 -9.44
N ILE A 34 46.94 -24.30 -10.61
CA ILE A 34 47.51 -24.76 -11.88
C ILE A 34 48.52 -23.76 -12.46
N ASN A 35 49.60 -24.25 -13.08
CA ASN A 35 50.51 -23.39 -13.82
C ASN A 35 49.82 -22.91 -15.10
N SER A 36 49.73 -21.60 -15.31
CA SER A 36 49.03 -20.99 -16.45
C SER A 36 49.85 -20.93 -17.74
N ASN A 37 51.12 -21.34 -17.70
CA ASN A 37 52.04 -21.27 -18.83
C ASN A 37 52.15 -22.62 -19.56
N ARG A 38 52.25 -22.57 -20.90
CA ARG A 38 52.64 -23.70 -21.78
C ARG A 38 51.68 -24.90 -21.77
N TRP A 39 50.39 -24.67 -21.96
CA TRP A 39 49.38 -25.74 -22.08
C TRP A 39 49.34 -26.38 -23.47
N THR A 40 49.66 -25.61 -24.50
CA THR A 40 49.66 -26.03 -25.91
C THR A 40 50.90 -25.51 -26.63
N ASP A 41 51.16 -26.00 -27.85
CA ASP A 41 52.27 -25.56 -28.70
C ASP A 41 52.03 -24.18 -29.37
N ASP A 42 50.92 -23.49 -29.05
CA ASP A 42 50.47 -22.26 -29.69
C ASP A 42 50.45 -21.09 -28.68
N ASP A 43 51.31 -20.08 -28.93
CA ASP A 43 51.49 -18.94 -28.03
C ASP A 43 50.22 -18.09 -27.86
N ARG A 44 49.39 -17.96 -28.91
CA ARG A 44 48.15 -17.19 -28.84
C ARG A 44 47.14 -17.85 -27.92
N ILE A 45 47.03 -19.17 -27.98
CA ILE A 45 46.10 -19.93 -27.13
C ILE A 45 46.60 -19.94 -25.68
N ASN A 46 47.91 -20.05 -25.47
CA ASN A 46 48.50 -19.97 -24.13
C ASN A 46 48.21 -18.61 -23.46
N LEU A 47 48.25 -17.50 -24.21
CA LEU A 47 47.83 -16.18 -23.70
C LEU A 47 46.35 -16.16 -23.28
N MET A 48 45.45 -16.68 -24.12
CA MET A 48 44.01 -16.75 -23.80
C MET A 48 43.72 -17.62 -22.57
N ILE A 49 44.42 -18.76 -22.44
CA ILE A 49 44.31 -19.66 -21.28
C ILE A 49 44.78 -18.94 -20.01
N ARG A 50 45.90 -18.23 -20.08
CA ARG A 50 46.42 -17.45 -18.95
C ARG A 50 45.44 -16.37 -18.49
N ASP A 51 44.89 -15.61 -19.43
CA ASP A 51 43.93 -14.55 -19.12
C ASP A 51 42.62 -15.14 -18.56
N LEU A 52 42.15 -16.27 -19.10
CA LEU A 52 40.97 -16.98 -18.61
C LEU A 52 41.17 -17.49 -17.17
N ILE A 53 42.30 -18.14 -16.88
CA ILE A 53 42.62 -18.64 -15.53
C ILE A 53 42.76 -17.47 -14.55
N ASN A 54 43.41 -16.37 -14.96
CA ASN A 54 43.54 -15.19 -14.12
C ASN A 54 42.17 -14.57 -13.78
N ASN A 55 41.31 -14.37 -14.80
CA ASN A 55 39.96 -13.86 -14.61
C ASN A 55 39.11 -14.81 -13.75
N TYR A 56 39.24 -16.12 -13.94
CA TYR A 56 38.60 -17.13 -13.09
C TYR A 56 39.05 -16.99 -11.62
N CYS A 57 40.35 -16.90 -11.37
CA CYS A 57 40.89 -16.76 -10.02
C CYS A 57 40.44 -15.47 -9.32
N ILE A 58 40.33 -14.36 -10.07
CA ILE A 58 39.79 -13.10 -9.54
C ILE A 58 38.32 -13.27 -9.17
N ALA A 59 37.48 -13.71 -10.10
CA ALA A 59 36.05 -13.89 -9.88
C ALA A 59 35.76 -14.91 -8.76
N TYR A 60 36.53 -15.99 -8.69
CA TYR A 60 36.43 -16.99 -7.65
C TYR A 60 36.80 -16.40 -6.28
N LYS A 61 37.91 -15.66 -6.17
CA LYS A 61 38.31 -15.02 -4.91
C LYS A 61 37.30 -13.98 -4.45
N GLU A 62 36.71 -13.22 -5.37
CA GLU A 62 35.63 -12.27 -5.05
C GLU A 62 34.39 -12.99 -4.52
N ALA A 63 33.95 -14.07 -5.18
CA ALA A 63 32.82 -14.88 -4.74
C ALA A 63 33.10 -15.56 -3.39
N ALA A 64 34.30 -16.11 -3.19
CA ALA A 64 34.73 -16.72 -1.94
C ALA A 64 34.77 -15.69 -0.79
N ALA A 65 35.27 -14.48 -1.05
CA ALA A 65 35.28 -13.39 -0.08
C ALA A 65 33.85 -12.93 0.27
N ALA A 66 32.97 -12.81 -0.71
CA ALA A 66 31.56 -12.47 -0.47
C ALA A 66 30.86 -13.53 0.38
N ASN A 67 31.08 -14.81 0.07
CA ASN A 67 30.52 -15.93 0.84
C ASN A 67 31.07 -15.95 2.28
N LYS A 68 32.39 -15.75 2.44
CA LYS A 68 33.02 -15.66 3.77
C LYS A 68 32.42 -14.51 4.60
N ARG A 69 32.25 -13.33 4.01
CA ARG A 69 31.59 -12.18 4.68
C ARG A 69 30.15 -12.48 5.09
N ALA A 70 29.36 -13.14 4.22
CA ALA A 70 27.99 -13.53 4.53
C ALA A 70 27.94 -14.54 5.70
N LEU A 71 28.85 -15.50 5.70
CA LEU A 71 28.97 -16.50 6.75
C LEU A 71 29.42 -15.89 8.09
N ASP A 72 30.39 -14.97 8.05
CA ASP A 72 30.84 -14.25 9.24
C ASP A 72 29.72 -13.36 9.81
N LYS A 73 28.93 -12.71 8.96
CA LYS A 73 27.75 -11.94 9.39
C LYS A 73 26.73 -12.79 10.14
N VAL A 74 26.45 -14.01 9.66
CA VAL A 74 25.53 -14.94 10.33
C VAL A 74 26.09 -15.45 11.66
N LYS A 75 27.41 -15.66 11.75
CA LYS A 75 28.08 -16.13 12.98
C LYS A 75 28.16 -15.09 14.09
N ILE A 76 28.46 -13.84 13.73
CA ILE A 76 28.60 -12.74 14.69
C ILE A 76 27.23 -12.38 15.29
N GLY A 77 26.15 -12.54 14.51
CA GLY A 77 24.81 -12.15 14.90
C GLY A 77 24.54 -10.66 14.65
N ASP A 78 23.31 -10.23 14.94
CA ASP A 78 22.90 -8.84 14.79
C ASP A 78 23.18 -8.05 16.08
N GLU A 79 23.58 -6.78 15.94
CA GLU A 79 23.71 -5.87 17.08
C GLU A 79 22.32 -5.53 17.65
N LEU A 80 22.13 -5.83 18.94
CA LEU A 80 20.91 -5.52 19.68
C LEU A 80 21.11 -4.27 20.54
N SER A 81 20.03 -3.52 20.76
CA SER A 81 20.06 -2.39 21.69
C SER A 81 20.37 -2.86 23.11
N ASN A 82 21.08 -2.03 23.88
CA ASN A 82 21.42 -2.33 25.27
C ASN A 82 20.17 -2.71 26.08
N GLY A 83 20.20 -3.89 26.71
CA GLY A 83 19.09 -4.45 27.48
C GLY A 83 18.19 -5.44 26.72
N VAL A 84 18.37 -5.61 25.40
CA VAL A 84 17.64 -6.61 24.60
C VAL A 84 18.50 -7.85 24.39
N MET A 85 18.08 -8.98 24.96
CA MET A 85 18.81 -10.25 24.84
C MET A 85 18.57 -10.96 23.50
N GLN A 86 17.34 -10.95 23.00
CA GLN A 86 16.93 -11.62 21.77
C GLN A 86 15.81 -10.83 21.09
N LEU A 87 15.78 -10.83 19.75
CA LEU A 87 14.75 -10.17 18.95
C LEU A 87 14.17 -11.14 17.92
N ALA A 88 12.86 -11.36 17.97
CA ALA A 88 12.13 -12.13 16.97
C ALA A 88 11.29 -11.20 16.08
N LYS A 89 11.49 -11.28 14.75
CA LYS A 89 10.67 -10.54 13.76
C LYS A 89 9.75 -11.52 13.05
N VAL A 90 8.44 -11.31 13.15
CA VAL A 90 7.42 -12.14 12.49
C VAL A 90 6.77 -11.34 11.37
N TYR A 91 6.86 -11.84 10.14
CA TYR A 91 6.22 -11.24 8.97
C TYR A 91 4.85 -11.88 8.75
N ILE A 92 3.79 -11.08 8.73
CA ILE A 92 2.42 -11.53 8.50
C ILE A 92 1.94 -10.95 7.17
N ALA A 93 1.61 -11.82 6.22
CA ALA A 93 1.01 -11.45 4.96
C ALA A 93 -0.51 -11.64 5.00
N LYS A 94 -1.28 -10.60 4.68
CA LYS A 94 -2.76 -10.66 4.59
C LYS A 94 -3.22 -10.13 3.23
N LYS A 95 -3.97 -10.93 2.48
CA LYS A 95 -4.69 -10.46 1.29
C LYS A 95 -5.97 -9.74 1.73
N ARG A 96 -6.09 -8.44 1.42
CA ARG A 96 -7.28 -7.62 1.73
C ARG A 96 -8.15 -7.49 0.47
N LYS A 97 -9.44 -7.83 0.58
CA LYS A 97 -10.41 -7.68 -0.51
C LYS A 97 -10.92 -6.23 -0.61
N ILE A 98 -11.60 -5.89 -1.69
CA ILE A 98 -12.34 -4.63 -1.79
C ILE A 98 -13.61 -4.70 -0.94
N THR A 99 -13.90 -3.64 -0.22
CA THR A 99 -15.07 -3.55 0.67
C THR A 99 -15.76 -2.20 0.51
N VAL A 100 -17.01 -2.12 0.95
CA VAL A 100 -17.78 -0.87 0.98
C VAL A 100 -17.05 0.14 1.88
N GLY A 101 -16.85 1.36 1.37
CA GLY A 101 -16.09 2.42 2.04
C GLY A 101 -14.62 2.52 1.61
N ASP A 102 -14.07 1.54 0.88
CA ASP A 102 -12.73 1.66 0.30
C ASP A 102 -12.67 2.81 -0.72
N LYS A 103 -11.54 3.52 -0.75
CA LYS A 103 -11.35 4.65 -1.66
C LYS A 103 -10.71 4.21 -2.98
N MET A 104 -11.36 4.60 -4.07
CA MET A 104 -10.93 4.35 -5.45
C MET A 104 -10.69 5.68 -6.18
N ALA A 105 -9.86 5.65 -7.23
CA ALA A 105 -9.61 6.81 -8.08
C ALA A 105 -9.43 6.41 -9.54
N GLY A 106 -9.89 7.26 -10.46
CA GLY A 106 -9.48 7.21 -11.86
C GLY A 106 -8.23 8.07 -12.10
N ARG A 107 -7.68 7.97 -13.32
CA ARG A 107 -6.49 8.74 -13.74
C ARG A 107 -6.76 10.24 -13.90
N HIS A 108 -8.02 10.62 -14.10
CA HIS A 108 -8.45 12.00 -14.37
C HIS A 108 -8.86 12.78 -13.10
N GLY A 109 -8.35 12.37 -11.94
CA GLY A 109 -8.59 13.05 -10.65
C GLY A 109 -9.96 12.79 -10.02
N ASN A 110 -10.82 12.00 -10.66
CA ASN A 110 -12.06 11.51 -10.08
C ASN A 110 -11.76 10.53 -8.94
N LYS A 111 -12.13 10.88 -7.71
CA LYS A 111 -11.98 10.04 -6.52
C LYS A 111 -13.35 9.74 -5.94
N GLY A 112 -13.55 8.51 -5.50
CA GLY A 112 -14.81 8.05 -4.93
C GLY A 112 -14.59 7.02 -3.84
N ILE A 113 -15.64 6.74 -3.08
CA ILE A 113 -15.73 5.60 -2.18
C ILE A 113 -16.61 4.54 -2.82
N VAL A 114 -16.33 3.26 -2.57
CA VAL A 114 -17.25 2.18 -2.96
C VAL A 114 -18.50 2.29 -2.09
N ALA A 115 -19.64 2.66 -2.70
CA ALA A 115 -20.89 2.85 -1.98
C ALA A 115 -21.63 1.53 -1.71
N LYS A 116 -21.68 0.65 -2.71
CA LYS A 116 -22.34 -0.65 -2.63
C LYS A 116 -21.64 -1.63 -3.57
N ILE A 117 -21.57 -2.89 -3.17
CA ILE A 117 -21.20 -4.01 -4.04
C ILE A 117 -22.49 -4.78 -4.28
N VAL A 118 -22.92 -4.82 -5.54
CA VAL A 118 -24.13 -5.52 -5.98
C VAL A 118 -23.74 -6.79 -6.72
N ARG A 119 -24.72 -7.66 -6.95
CA ARG A 119 -24.49 -8.85 -7.76
C ARG A 119 -24.57 -8.50 -9.24
N GLU A 120 -24.08 -9.40 -10.08
CA GLU A 120 -24.00 -9.20 -11.53
C GLU A 120 -25.41 -9.09 -12.14
N GLU A 121 -26.39 -9.84 -11.63
CA GLU A 121 -27.78 -9.79 -12.10
C GLU A 121 -28.48 -8.45 -11.85
N ASP A 122 -28.03 -7.67 -10.86
CA ASP A 122 -28.61 -6.36 -10.53
C ASP A 122 -27.98 -5.23 -11.36
N MET A 123 -26.92 -5.50 -12.12
CA MET A 123 -26.19 -4.47 -12.87
C MET A 123 -26.85 -4.19 -14.22
N PRO A 124 -26.84 -2.92 -14.67
CA PRO A 124 -27.19 -2.60 -16.04
C PRO A 124 -26.37 -3.41 -17.04
N PHE A 125 -27.00 -3.87 -18.11
CA PHE A 125 -26.34 -4.68 -19.13
C PHE A 125 -26.61 -4.18 -20.55
N LEU A 126 -25.69 -4.52 -21.44
CA LEU A 126 -25.72 -4.17 -22.87
C LEU A 126 -26.68 -5.08 -23.65
N GLU A 127 -26.97 -4.73 -24.91
CA GLU A 127 -27.77 -5.55 -25.83
C GLU A 127 -27.24 -6.99 -25.99
N ASP A 128 -25.93 -7.18 -25.87
CA ASP A 128 -25.27 -8.48 -25.97
C ASP A 128 -25.33 -9.30 -24.67
N GLY A 129 -25.97 -8.76 -23.61
CA GLY A 129 -26.08 -9.39 -22.30
C GLY A 129 -24.89 -9.11 -21.38
N THR A 130 -23.86 -8.38 -21.82
CA THR A 130 -22.70 -8.07 -20.98
C THR A 130 -23.07 -7.05 -19.90
N PRO A 131 -22.92 -7.37 -18.61
CA PRO A 131 -23.18 -6.43 -17.52
C PRO A 131 -22.04 -5.43 -17.38
N VAL A 132 -22.35 -4.23 -16.87
CA VAL A 132 -21.33 -3.23 -16.55
C VAL A 132 -20.70 -3.49 -15.18
N ASP A 133 -19.40 -3.22 -15.02
CA ASP A 133 -18.70 -3.47 -13.75
C ASP A 133 -18.83 -2.31 -12.75
N ILE A 134 -18.82 -1.06 -13.25
CA ILE A 134 -18.77 0.15 -12.42
C ILE A 134 -19.72 1.20 -12.99
N VAL A 135 -20.62 1.71 -12.15
CA VAL A 135 -21.48 2.85 -12.47
C VAL A 135 -20.93 4.11 -11.82
N LEU A 136 -20.62 5.13 -12.63
CA LEU A 136 -20.12 6.43 -12.17
C LEU A 136 -21.18 7.52 -12.35
N ASN A 137 -21.25 8.45 -11.40
CA ASN A 137 -22.17 9.58 -11.48
C ASN A 137 -21.68 10.61 -12.52
N PRO A 138 -22.46 10.94 -13.56
CA PRO A 138 -22.06 11.87 -14.61
C PRO A 138 -21.96 13.33 -14.13
N LEU A 139 -22.67 13.72 -13.06
CA LEU A 139 -22.69 15.11 -12.56
C LEU A 139 -21.31 15.62 -12.09
N GLY A 140 -20.40 14.69 -11.77
CA GLY A 140 -19.03 15.02 -11.38
C GLY A 140 -18.15 15.50 -12.54
N VAL A 141 -18.55 15.27 -13.80
CA VAL A 141 -17.72 15.61 -14.96
C VAL A 141 -17.85 17.09 -15.35
N PRO A 142 -19.07 17.66 -15.52
CA PRO A 142 -19.21 19.08 -15.88
C PRO A 142 -18.68 20.01 -14.79
N SER A 143 -18.93 19.66 -13.52
CA SER A 143 -18.52 20.47 -12.37
C SER A 143 -17.00 20.54 -12.17
N ARG A 144 -16.26 19.50 -12.57
CA ARG A 144 -14.79 19.42 -12.44
C ARG A 144 -14.04 19.63 -13.75
N MET A 145 -14.76 19.76 -14.86
CA MET A 145 -14.22 19.96 -16.21
C MET A 145 -13.18 18.93 -16.64
N ASN A 146 -13.28 17.68 -16.17
CA ASN A 146 -12.35 16.60 -16.49
C ASN A 146 -12.92 15.66 -17.58
N LEU A 147 -13.16 16.24 -18.77
CA LEU A 147 -13.73 15.54 -19.94
C LEU A 147 -12.86 14.37 -20.44
N GLY A 148 -11.55 14.41 -20.18
CA GLY A 148 -10.61 13.37 -20.61
C GLY A 148 -11.01 11.95 -20.19
N GLN A 149 -11.72 11.79 -19.06
CA GLN A 149 -12.19 10.48 -18.61
C GLN A 149 -13.21 9.86 -19.58
N ILE A 150 -14.02 10.68 -20.25
CA ILE A 150 -14.99 10.21 -21.24
C ILE A 150 -14.25 9.72 -22.48
N TYR A 151 -13.26 10.48 -22.96
CA TYR A 151 -12.42 10.08 -24.09
C TYR A 151 -11.63 8.81 -23.81
N GLU A 152 -11.07 8.66 -22.60
CA GLU A 152 -10.43 7.42 -22.15
C GLU A 152 -11.41 6.26 -22.20
N THR A 153 -12.63 6.44 -21.67
CA THR A 153 -13.66 5.41 -21.60
C THR A 153 -14.04 4.88 -22.98
N VAL A 154 -14.28 5.80 -23.93
CA VAL A 154 -14.67 5.45 -25.31
C VAL A 154 -13.52 4.79 -26.07
N LEU A 155 -12.32 5.37 -26.03
CA LEU A 155 -11.15 4.81 -26.70
C LEU A 155 -10.73 3.45 -26.11
N GLY A 156 -10.84 3.30 -24.79
CA GLY A 156 -10.59 2.06 -24.08
C GLY A 156 -11.53 0.94 -24.52
N TRP A 157 -12.80 1.25 -24.80
CA TRP A 157 -13.76 0.29 -25.31
C TRP A 157 -13.40 -0.21 -26.71
N ALA A 158 -13.05 0.70 -27.62
CA ALA A 158 -12.57 0.36 -28.95
C ALA A 158 -11.30 -0.50 -28.89
N GLY A 159 -10.36 -0.15 -28.00
CA GLY A 159 -9.12 -0.89 -27.80
C GLY A 159 -9.35 -2.31 -27.29
N ALA A 160 -10.28 -2.48 -26.33
CA ALA A 160 -10.66 -3.78 -25.82
C ALA A 160 -11.29 -4.67 -26.89
N LYS A 161 -12.17 -4.13 -27.74
CA LYS A 161 -12.84 -4.88 -28.81
C LYS A 161 -11.90 -5.27 -29.95
N LEU A 162 -10.97 -4.38 -30.32
CA LEU A 162 -9.97 -4.60 -31.38
C LEU A 162 -8.73 -5.37 -30.90
N GLY A 163 -8.55 -5.54 -29.59
CA GLY A 163 -7.36 -6.16 -29.01
C GLY A 163 -6.08 -5.32 -29.16
N VAL A 164 -6.21 -4.00 -29.32
CA VAL A 164 -5.08 -3.07 -29.52
C VAL A 164 -4.87 -2.19 -28.30
N LYS A 165 -3.61 -1.79 -28.07
CA LYS A 165 -3.24 -0.84 -27.01
C LYS A 165 -2.95 0.52 -27.64
N PHE A 166 -3.46 1.57 -27.00
CA PHE A 166 -3.24 2.95 -27.44
C PHE A 166 -2.22 3.65 -26.56
N SER A 167 -1.47 4.57 -27.16
CA SER A 167 -0.62 5.53 -26.48
C SER A 167 -0.99 6.93 -26.97
N THR A 168 -1.43 7.80 -26.07
CA THR A 168 -1.79 9.18 -26.38
C THR A 168 -0.83 10.13 -25.63
N PRO A 169 0.05 10.85 -26.33
CA PRO A 169 0.89 11.88 -25.73
C PRO A 169 0.09 12.96 -25.00
N ILE A 170 0.71 13.61 -24.01
CA ILE A 170 0.03 14.56 -23.10
C ILE A 170 -0.44 15.84 -23.82
N PHE A 171 0.26 16.26 -24.87
CA PHE A 171 -0.02 17.51 -25.61
C PHE A 171 -0.32 17.31 -27.10
N ASP A 172 -0.09 16.11 -27.63
CA ASP A 172 -0.36 15.72 -29.01
C ASP A 172 -1.22 14.44 -29.00
N GLY A 173 -2.41 14.58 -28.41
CA GLY A 173 -3.31 13.47 -28.15
C GLY A 173 -4.21 13.12 -29.33
N ALA A 174 -4.95 12.02 -29.21
CA ALA A 174 -5.93 11.64 -30.22
C ALA A 174 -7.05 12.70 -30.33
N SER A 175 -7.38 13.09 -31.57
CA SER A 175 -8.54 13.91 -31.85
C SER A 175 -9.84 13.12 -31.65
N ILE A 176 -10.95 13.83 -31.43
CA ILE A 176 -12.28 13.20 -31.27
C ILE A 176 -12.64 12.36 -32.51
N ASP A 177 -12.33 12.88 -33.71
CA ASP A 177 -12.55 12.15 -34.97
C ASP A 177 -11.72 10.87 -35.03
N SER A 178 -10.44 10.93 -34.63
CA SER A 178 -9.58 9.74 -34.57
C SER A 178 -10.16 8.69 -33.63
N ILE A 179 -10.68 9.10 -32.46
CA ILE A 179 -11.33 8.18 -31.51
C ILE A 179 -12.58 7.56 -32.15
N CYS A 180 -13.38 8.35 -32.86
CA CYS A 180 -14.57 7.87 -33.57
C CYS A 180 -14.21 6.87 -34.69
N ASP A 181 -13.14 7.12 -35.43
CA ASP A 181 -12.68 6.20 -36.49
C ASP A 181 -12.32 4.83 -35.90
N TYR A 182 -11.76 4.79 -34.70
CA TYR A 182 -11.48 3.53 -34.00
C TYR A 182 -12.75 2.87 -33.44
N THR A 183 -13.74 3.63 -32.97
CA THR A 183 -15.03 3.04 -32.58
C THR A 183 -15.75 2.45 -33.79
N ASP A 184 -15.72 3.12 -34.94
CA ASP A 184 -16.35 2.65 -36.17
C ASP A 184 -15.67 1.37 -36.68
N LYS A 185 -14.33 1.32 -36.65
CA LYS A 185 -13.56 0.09 -36.96
C LYS A 185 -13.90 -1.07 -36.00
N ALA A 186 -14.21 -0.78 -34.75
CA ALA A 186 -14.58 -1.76 -33.73
C ALA A 186 -16.05 -2.21 -33.84
N GLY A 187 -16.87 -1.57 -34.69
CA GLY A 187 -18.31 -1.78 -34.75
C GLY A 187 -19.06 -1.27 -33.51
N LEU A 188 -18.48 -0.27 -32.82
CA LEU A 188 -19.06 0.37 -31.63
C LEU A 188 -19.76 1.69 -32.00
N PRO A 189 -20.79 2.11 -31.24
CA PRO A 189 -21.45 3.39 -31.49
C PRO A 189 -20.49 4.57 -31.29
N ARG A 190 -20.60 5.57 -32.17
CA ARG A 190 -19.86 6.83 -32.02
C ARG A 190 -20.13 7.46 -30.66
N PHE A 191 -19.09 8.06 -30.07
CA PHE A 191 -19.09 8.60 -28.70
C PHE A 191 -19.33 7.56 -27.58
N GLY A 192 -19.32 6.25 -27.89
CA GLY A 192 -19.60 5.19 -26.93
C GLY A 192 -21.00 5.26 -26.32
N ARG A 193 -21.94 5.94 -27.00
CA ARG A 193 -23.31 6.14 -26.53
C ARG A 193 -24.16 4.94 -26.92
N THR A 194 -24.61 4.16 -25.94
CA THR A 194 -25.38 2.93 -26.15
C THR A 194 -26.60 2.89 -25.23
N HIS A 195 -27.58 2.07 -25.61
CA HIS A 195 -28.74 1.80 -24.79
C HIS A 195 -28.40 0.71 -23.78
N LEU A 196 -28.90 0.83 -22.56
CA LEU A 196 -28.71 -0.16 -21.49
C LEU A 196 -30.07 -0.69 -21.05
N ARG A 197 -30.08 -1.93 -20.56
CA ARG A 197 -31.23 -2.51 -19.86
C ARG A 197 -30.95 -2.52 -18.37
N ASP A 198 -32.00 -2.31 -17.58
CA ASP A 198 -31.94 -2.44 -16.13
C ASP A 198 -31.87 -3.93 -15.75
N GLY A 199 -30.92 -4.30 -14.88
CA GLY A 199 -30.75 -5.67 -14.40
C GLY A 199 -31.92 -6.14 -13.53
N GLY A 200 -32.55 -5.22 -12.78
CA GLY A 200 -33.65 -5.57 -11.88
C GLY A 200 -34.98 -5.82 -12.59
N THR A 201 -35.33 -4.96 -13.54
CA THR A 201 -36.61 -5.02 -14.27
C THR A 201 -36.50 -5.69 -15.64
N GLY A 202 -35.35 -5.63 -16.29
CA GLY A 202 -35.16 -6.03 -17.69
C GLY A 202 -35.63 -4.99 -18.71
N ASP A 203 -36.21 -3.88 -18.25
CA ASP A 203 -36.68 -2.79 -19.09
C ASP A 203 -35.52 -1.96 -19.62
N TRP A 204 -35.79 -1.24 -20.70
CA TRP A 204 -34.84 -0.31 -21.28
C TRP A 204 -34.81 1.01 -20.51
N PHE A 205 -33.63 1.58 -20.30
CA PHE A 205 -33.52 2.95 -19.79
C PHE A 205 -34.06 3.96 -20.83
N ASP A 206 -34.66 5.06 -20.38
CA ASP A 206 -35.22 6.08 -21.29
C ASP A 206 -34.13 6.85 -22.06
N GLN A 207 -32.93 6.95 -21.49
CA GLN A 207 -31.81 7.71 -22.04
C GLN A 207 -30.63 6.81 -22.34
N TYR A 208 -29.94 7.13 -23.44
CA TYR A 208 -28.67 6.50 -23.76
C TYR A 208 -27.59 6.89 -22.75
N ALA A 209 -26.76 5.92 -22.38
CA ALA A 209 -25.62 6.11 -21.51
C ALA A 209 -24.31 5.98 -22.29
N THR A 210 -23.25 6.63 -21.80
CA THR A 210 -21.89 6.39 -22.29
C THR A 210 -21.33 5.17 -21.58
N VAL A 211 -20.97 4.16 -22.35
CA VAL A 211 -20.33 2.92 -21.87
C VAL A 211 -18.91 2.85 -22.43
N GLY A 212 -18.03 2.21 -21.69
CA GLY A 212 -16.70 1.86 -22.17
C GLY A 212 -15.77 1.40 -21.07
N VAL A 213 -14.47 1.44 -21.34
CA VAL A 213 -13.44 0.87 -20.46
C VAL A 213 -12.53 1.99 -19.96
N ILE A 214 -12.51 2.19 -18.65
CA ILE A 214 -11.68 3.21 -17.98
C ILE A 214 -10.71 2.56 -17.00
N TYR A 215 -9.51 3.13 -16.86
CA TYR A 215 -8.52 2.65 -15.91
C TYR A 215 -8.78 3.18 -14.49
N MET A 216 -9.08 2.26 -13.57
CA MET A 216 -9.35 2.56 -12.16
C MET A 216 -8.24 2.03 -11.25
N ILE A 217 -7.94 2.78 -10.19
CA ILE A 217 -6.89 2.49 -9.22
C ILE A 217 -7.50 2.42 -7.81
N LYS A 218 -7.10 1.41 -7.05
CA LYS A 218 -7.39 1.31 -5.62
C LYS A 218 -6.37 2.10 -4.82
N LEU A 219 -6.82 3.02 -3.97
CA LEU A 219 -5.92 3.81 -3.12
C LEU A 219 -5.61 3.04 -1.83
N GLY A 220 -4.48 3.37 -1.19
CA GLY A 220 -4.12 2.84 0.14
C GLY A 220 -5.02 3.32 1.29
N HIS A 221 -6.11 4.03 1.00
CA HIS A 221 -7.08 4.48 1.99
C HIS A 221 -8.19 3.43 2.17
N MET A 222 -7.87 2.40 2.96
CA MET A 222 -8.79 1.32 3.30
C MET A 222 -9.75 1.74 4.41
N VAL A 223 -10.99 1.25 4.37
CA VAL A 223 -11.98 1.52 5.43
C VAL A 223 -11.60 0.88 6.76
N ASP A 224 -11.08 -0.36 6.72
CA ASP A 224 -10.65 -1.12 7.91
C ASP A 224 -9.62 -0.37 8.77
N ASP A 225 -8.75 0.41 8.12
CA ASP A 225 -7.73 1.17 8.82
C ASP A 225 -8.31 2.42 9.49
N LYS A 226 -9.43 2.95 8.98
CA LYS A 226 -10.10 4.15 9.49
C LYS A 226 -11.16 3.87 10.55
N MET A 227 -11.85 2.74 10.47
CA MET A 227 -12.87 2.39 11.45
C MET A 227 -12.21 2.19 12.82
N HIS A 228 -12.72 2.91 13.81
CA HIS A 228 -12.28 2.84 15.21
C HIS A 228 -13.40 3.33 16.12
N ALA A 229 -13.71 2.55 17.14
CA ALA A 229 -14.68 2.88 18.17
C ALA A 229 -14.10 2.47 19.53
N ARG A 230 -14.48 3.21 20.57
CA ARG A 230 -14.11 2.91 21.95
C ARG A 230 -15.27 3.22 22.88
N SER A 231 -15.34 2.47 23.96
CA SER A 231 -16.15 2.80 25.15
C SER A 231 -15.23 3.35 26.24
N ILE A 232 -14.33 2.51 26.75
CA ILE A 232 -13.33 2.83 27.78
C ILE A 232 -11.94 2.54 27.20
N GLY A 233 -10.90 3.20 27.72
CA GLY A 233 -9.52 2.91 27.35
C GLY A 233 -8.54 3.63 28.28
N PRO A 234 -7.26 3.72 27.90
CA PRO A 234 -6.25 4.38 28.70
C PRO A 234 -6.47 5.91 28.76
N TYR A 235 -5.97 6.49 29.83
CA TYR A 235 -6.04 7.92 30.14
C TYR A 235 -4.65 8.49 30.34
N SER A 236 -4.51 9.80 30.10
CA SER A 236 -3.31 10.57 30.39
C SER A 236 -3.07 10.64 31.89
N LEU A 237 -1.81 10.55 32.31
CA LEU A 237 -1.45 10.68 33.73
C LEU A 237 -1.63 12.11 34.26
N ILE A 238 -1.45 13.11 33.39
CA ILE A 238 -1.46 14.53 33.78
C ILE A 238 -2.90 15.04 33.83
N THR A 239 -3.59 15.03 32.69
CA THR A 239 -4.92 15.63 32.55
C THR A 239 -6.08 14.67 32.84
N GLN A 240 -5.80 13.39 33.07
CA GLN A 240 -6.81 12.33 33.22
C GLN A 240 -7.77 12.16 32.03
N GLN A 241 -7.48 12.81 30.89
CA GLN A 241 -8.27 12.71 29.66
C GLN A 241 -7.97 11.42 28.88
N PRO A 242 -8.93 10.91 28.10
CA PRO A 242 -8.69 9.76 27.24
C PRO A 242 -7.54 10.02 26.25
N LEU A 243 -6.66 9.03 26.04
CA LEU A 243 -5.57 9.17 25.05
C LEU A 243 -6.10 9.36 23.63
N GLY A 244 -5.27 9.87 22.72
CA GLY A 244 -5.59 10.09 21.32
C GLY A 244 -5.08 8.98 20.38
N GLY A 245 -5.78 8.77 19.27
CA GLY A 245 -5.32 7.91 18.18
C GLY A 245 -5.65 6.41 18.33
N LYS A 246 -5.89 5.75 17.19
CA LYS A 246 -6.31 4.33 17.12
C LYS A 246 -5.34 3.37 17.81
N ALA A 247 -4.04 3.62 17.71
CA ALA A 247 -2.99 2.74 18.25
C ALA A 247 -3.05 2.58 19.78
N GLN A 248 -3.57 3.59 20.49
CA GLN A 248 -3.66 3.61 21.95
C GLN A 248 -5.09 3.36 22.43
N PHE A 249 -5.98 2.84 21.58
CA PHE A 249 -7.43 2.83 21.84
C PHE A 249 -7.95 4.22 22.19
N GLY A 250 -7.40 5.24 21.52
CA GLY A 250 -7.65 6.63 21.80
C GLY A 250 -9.02 7.13 21.34
N GLY A 251 -9.48 8.24 21.90
CA GLY A 251 -10.80 8.81 21.71
C GLY A 251 -10.77 9.91 20.67
N GLN A 252 -11.96 10.23 20.16
CA GLN A 252 -12.15 11.36 19.28
C GLN A 252 -12.05 12.63 20.12
N ARG A 253 -11.34 13.63 19.59
CA ARG A 253 -11.31 14.96 20.19
C ARG A 253 -12.67 15.62 19.96
N PHE A 254 -13.32 16.01 21.04
CA PHE A 254 -14.44 16.94 20.99
C PHE A 254 -13.85 18.36 21.04
N GLY A 255 -13.92 19.08 19.93
CA GLY A 255 -13.27 20.38 19.77
C GLY A 255 -14.18 21.54 20.19
N GLU A 256 -13.60 22.72 20.14
CA GLU A 256 -14.27 23.98 20.50
C GLU A 256 -15.48 24.27 19.58
N MET A 257 -15.36 23.99 18.28
CA MET A 257 -16.47 24.18 17.35
C MET A 257 -17.65 23.24 17.63
N GLU A 258 -17.38 22.01 18.07
CA GLU A 258 -18.44 21.08 18.47
C GLU A 258 -19.10 21.49 19.80
N VAL A 259 -18.34 22.09 20.73
CA VAL A 259 -18.89 22.70 21.96
C VAL A 259 -19.86 23.83 21.60
N TRP A 260 -19.44 24.79 20.77
CA TRP A 260 -20.29 25.89 20.33
C TRP A 260 -21.58 25.42 19.65
N ALA A 261 -21.50 24.33 18.87
CA ALA A 261 -22.68 23.74 18.26
C ALA A 261 -23.69 23.28 19.32
N LEU A 262 -23.24 22.57 20.37
CA LEU A 262 -24.13 22.13 21.46
C LEU A 262 -24.68 23.31 22.30
N GLU A 263 -23.86 24.33 22.53
CA GLU A 263 -24.28 25.56 23.21
C GLU A 263 -25.37 26.29 22.42
N ALA A 264 -25.23 26.40 21.10
CA ALA A 264 -26.22 27.02 20.23
C ALA A 264 -27.57 26.28 20.23
N PHE A 265 -27.55 24.96 20.41
CA PHE A 265 -28.76 24.16 20.61
C PHE A 265 -29.34 24.24 22.04
N GLY A 266 -28.64 24.87 22.99
CA GLY A 266 -29.03 24.91 24.40
C GLY A 266 -28.93 23.55 25.11
N ALA A 267 -28.13 22.62 24.58
CA ALA A 267 -28.01 21.25 25.08
C ALA A 267 -27.08 21.15 26.31
N ALA A 268 -27.39 21.89 27.37
CA ALA A 268 -26.54 22.06 28.55
C ALA A 268 -26.17 20.72 29.23
N ASN A 269 -27.15 19.82 29.42
CA ASN A 269 -26.92 18.52 30.07
C ASN A 269 -25.99 17.62 29.24
N ALA A 270 -26.18 17.58 27.92
CA ALA A 270 -25.35 16.77 27.03
C ALA A 270 -23.91 17.29 26.99
N LEU A 271 -23.75 18.62 26.94
CA LEU A 271 -22.44 19.26 26.97
C LEU A 271 -21.73 19.02 28.31
N GLN A 272 -22.45 19.17 29.44
CA GLN A 272 -21.92 18.90 30.77
C GLN A 272 -21.41 17.46 30.88
N GLU A 273 -22.18 16.46 30.40
CA GLU A 273 -21.75 15.06 30.41
C GLU A 273 -20.46 14.83 29.61
N ILE A 274 -20.35 15.42 28.41
CA ILE A 274 -19.20 15.24 27.52
C ILE A 274 -17.94 15.83 28.15
N LEU A 275 -18.04 17.01 28.76
CA LEU A 275 -16.90 17.73 29.34
C LEU A 275 -16.46 17.19 30.71
N THR A 276 -17.29 16.42 31.41
CA THR A 276 -17.01 15.94 32.77
C THR A 276 -16.92 14.42 32.84
N VAL A 277 -18.05 13.74 33.07
CA VAL A 277 -18.13 12.30 33.38
C VAL A 277 -17.70 11.39 32.22
N LYS A 278 -17.68 11.89 30.98
CA LYS A 278 -17.16 11.16 29.81
C LYS A 278 -15.68 11.44 29.52
N SER A 279 -15.04 12.35 30.26
CA SER A 279 -13.66 12.80 30.03
C SER A 279 -12.78 12.59 31.27
N ASP A 280 -12.61 13.64 32.09
CA ASP A 280 -11.55 13.77 33.08
C ASP A 280 -12.05 13.87 34.53
N ASP A 281 -13.36 13.76 34.78
CA ASP A 281 -13.86 13.48 36.13
C ASP A 281 -13.61 12.00 36.49
N VAL A 282 -12.50 11.76 37.20
CA VAL A 282 -12.04 10.42 37.58
C VAL A 282 -13.07 9.66 38.42
N THR A 283 -13.77 10.36 39.30
CA THR A 283 -14.77 9.74 40.19
C THR A 283 -16.12 9.61 39.49
N GLY A 284 -16.52 10.65 38.75
CA GLY A 284 -17.77 10.71 38.01
C GLY A 284 -17.85 9.67 36.91
N ARG A 285 -16.77 9.40 36.17
CA ARG A 285 -16.76 8.39 35.10
C ARG A 285 -17.02 6.97 35.63
N SER A 286 -16.40 6.61 36.76
CA SER A 286 -16.56 5.28 37.37
C SER A 286 -17.98 5.10 37.90
N LYS A 287 -18.51 6.10 38.61
CA LYS A 287 -19.90 6.09 39.10
C LYS A 287 -20.91 6.06 37.96
N THR A 288 -20.66 6.82 36.90
CA THR A 288 -21.52 6.85 35.71
C THR A 288 -21.58 5.49 35.04
N TYR A 289 -20.44 4.81 34.90
CA TYR A 289 -20.41 3.46 34.36
C TYR A 289 -21.20 2.47 35.23
N GLU A 290 -21.04 2.53 36.56
CA GLU A 290 -21.82 1.71 37.49
C GLU A 290 -23.31 1.99 37.41
N ALA A 291 -23.71 3.26 37.35
CA ALA A 291 -25.11 3.67 37.24
C ALA A 291 -25.74 3.13 35.96
N ILE A 292 -25.04 3.20 34.82
CA ILE A 292 -25.50 2.65 33.54
C ILE A 292 -25.71 1.13 33.63
N VAL A 293 -24.81 0.40 34.30
CA VAL A 293 -24.91 -1.05 34.47
C VAL A 293 -26.06 -1.44 35.40
N LYS A 294 -26.28 -0.67 36.47
CA LYS A 294 -27.33 -0.93 37.48
C LYS A 294 -28.70 -0.38 37.08
N GLY A 295 -28.78 0.48 36.06
CA GLY A 295 -30.00 1.20 35.70
C GLY A 295 -30.38 2.29 36.71
N GLU A 296 -29.40 2.82 37.44
CA GLU A 296 -29.56 3.89 38.42
C GLU A 296 -29.47 5.28 37.74
N PRO A 297 -30.03 6.34 38.35
CA PRO A 297 -29.89 7.69 37.81
C PRO A 297 -28.43 8.14 37.75
N MET A 298 -28.13 8.98 36.75
CA MET A 298 -26.78 9.51 36.53
C MET A 298 -26.30 10.32 37.75
N PRO A 299 -25.02 10.16 38.15
CA PRO A 299 -24.47 10.92 39.27
C PRO A 299 -24.32 12.41 38.92
N THR A 300 -24.29 13.26 39.94
CA THR A 300 -23.95 14.68 39.76
C THR A 300 -22.49 14.82 39.31
N PRO A 301 -22.22 15.54 38.21
CA PRO A 301 -20.86 15.77 37.73
C PRO A 301 -19.97 16.52 38.73
N GLY A 302 -18.70 16.12 38.81
CA GLY A 302 -17.67 16.81 39.59
C GLY A 302 -16.91 17.86 38.78
N ILE A 303 -15.81 18.35 39.37
CA ILE A 303 -14.89 19.30 38.73
C ILE A 303 -13.93 18.52 37.82
N PRO A 304 -13.75 18.93 36.55
CA PRO A 304 -12.73 18.37 35.65
C PRO A 304 -11.31 18.43 36.22
N GLU A 305 -10.56 17.33 36.11
CA GLU A 305 -9.18 17.31 36.61
C GLU A 305 -8.26 18.27 35.84
N SER A 306 -8.57 18.56 34.57
CA SER A 306 -7.82 19.55 33.79
C SER A 306 -7.87 20.96 34.41
N LEU A 307 -8.96 21.31 35.09
CA LEU A 307 -9.07 22.59 35.79
C LEU A 307 -8.15 22.61 37.02
N ASN A 308 -8.06 21.50 37.76
CA ASN A 308 -7.13 21.37 38.89
C ASN A 308 -5.68 21.52 38.42
N VAL A 309 -5.32 20.86 37.31
CA VAL A 309 -3.99 20.99 36.70
C VAL A 309 -3.70 22.46 36.37
N LEU A 310 -4.63 23.17 35.72
CA LEU A 310 -4.46 24.59 35.40
C LEU A 310 -4.24 25.44 36.66
N LEU A 311 -5.03 25.23 37.71
CA LEU A 311 -4.88 25.95 38.98
C LEU A 311 -3.53 25.69 39.64
N HIS A 312 -3.02 24.46 39.56
CA HIS A 312 -1.69 24.11 40.06
C HIS A 312 -0.57 24.73 39.23
N GLU A 313 -0.71 24.81 37.91
CA GLU A 313 0.24 25.50 37.03
C GLU A 313 0.31 27.00 37.34
N LEU A 314 -0.84 27.66 37.53
CA LEU A 314 -0.91 29.07 37.92
C LEU A 314 -0.27 29.32 39.30
N ARG A 315 -0.47 28.42 40.26
CA ARG A 315 0.21 28.48 41.57
C ARG A 315 1.72 28.29 41.45
N GLY A 316 2.18 27.46 40.51
CA GLY A 316 3.60 27.31 40.18
C GLY A 316 4.25 28.61 39.69
N LEU A 317 3.46 29.52 39.09
CA LEU A 317 3.89 30.87 38.69
C LEU A 317 3.81 31.89 39.83
N GLY A 318 3.39 31.50 41.03
CA GLY A 318 3.18 32.40 42.17
C GLY A 318 1.84 33.14 42.15
N LEU A 319 0.90 32.76 41.28
CA LEU A 319 -0.44 33.35 41.22
C LEU A 319 -1.41 32.55 42.11
N LYS A 320 -1.97 33.20 43.14
CA LYS A 320 -2.98 32.58 44.00
C LYS A 320 -4.37 32.74 43.39
N VAL A 321 -4.92 31.64 42.89
CA VAL A 321 -6.33 31.54 42.47
C VAL A 321 -7.09 30.64 43.45
N THR A 322 -8.20 31.14 43.98
CA THR A 322 -9.16 30.43 44.83
C THR A 322 -10.49 30.35 44.09
N LEU A 323 -11.10 29.17 44.11
CA LEU A 323 -12.48 28.98 43.70
C LEU A 323 -13.36 29.17 44.93
N ASP A 324 -14.33 30.08 44.85
CA ASP A 324 -15.35 30.31 45.89
C ASP A 324 -16.50 29.31 45.76
#